data_AF-A0A6H1Q8E4-F1
#
_entry.id   AF-A0A6H1Q8E4-F1
#
_cell.length_a   1.000
_cell.length_b   1.000
_cell.length_c   1.000
_cell.angle_alpha   90.00
_cell.angle_beta   90.00
_cell.angle_gamma   90.00
#
_symmetry.space_group_name_H-M   'P 1'
#
loop_
_entity.id
_entity.type
_entity.pdbx_description
1 polymer ?
#
loop_
_entity_poly.entity_id
_entity_poly.type
_entity_poly.pdbx_seq_one_letter_code
_entity_poly.pdbx_strand_id
1 'polypeptide(L)'
;MSEVTNKGGALRKVGRATAWVGKKWVWTVTGDWREARHNAKRIYNLLKSLTGRTYREESFSEAVSRLHLSEKDLDARCRYLHALSVLFGLMAIVAGVFLALVPWSPSPINHGLMSFGVLALSITRFLVTRFRVAQIRERRLFSFKSWLLRQEGRS
;
A
#
# COMPACT_ATOMS: atom_id res chain seq x y z
N MET A 1 37.61 29.49 -16.14
CA MET A 1 36.31 30.13 -15.84
C MET A 1 35.35 29.04 -15.40
N SER A 2 34.83 29.16 -14.18
CA SER A 2 34.09 28.16 -13.42
C SER A 2 32.59 28.23 -13.68
N GLU A 3 32.04 27.23 -14.38
CA GLU A 3 30.58 27.09 -14.56
C GLU A 3 30.01 26.17 -13.47
N VAL A 4 29.82 26.74 -12.29
CA VAL A 4 29.24 26.07 -11.12
C VAL A 4 27.71 26.13 -11.19
N THR A 5 27.11 25.05 -11.69
CA THR A 5 25.88 24.39 -11.20
C THR A 5 24.67 25.26 -10.76
N ASN A 6 23.88 25.74 -11.74
CA ASN A 6 22.52 26.30 -11.51
C ASN A 6 21.40 25.22 -11.46
N LYS A 7 21.68 23.99 -10.97
CA LYS A 7 20.66 22.92 -10.86
C LYS A 7 19.87 22.97 -9.54
N GLY A 8 20.47 23.52 -8.48
CA GLY A 8 19.83 23.65 -7.16
C GLY A 8 18.71 24.70 -7.10
N GLY A 9 18.80 25.75 -7.92
CA GLY A 9 17.79 26.82 -7.96
C GLY A 9 16.48 26.38 -8.62
N ALA A 10 16.56 25.61 -9.70
CA ALA A 10 15.40 25.08 -10.41
C ALA A 10 14.63 24.06 -9.56
N LEU A 11 15.33 23.12 -8.91
CA LEU A 11 14.72 22.16 -7.98
C LEU A 11 14.04 22.86 -6.78
N ARG A 12 14.64 23.92 -6.24
CA ARG A 12 14.02 24.73 -5.16
C ARG A 12 12.79 25.49 -5.64
N LYS A 13 12.78 26.01 -6.87
CA LYS A 13 11.61 26.70 -7.45
C LYS A 13 10.46 25.71 -7.73
N VAL A 14 10.76 24.54 -8.27
CA VAL A 14 9.77 23.47 -8.49
C VAL A 14 9.20 22.97 -7.16
N GLY A 15 10.05 22.76 -6.14
CA GLY A 15 9.61 22.37 -4.79
C GLY A 15 8.75 23.43 -4.08
N ARG A 16 8.98 24.72 -4.33
CA ARG A 16 8.13 25.81 -3.81
C ARG A 16 6.79 25.88 -4.54
N ALA A 17 6.77 25.65 -5.86
CA ALA A 17 5.55 25.65 -6.65
C ALA A 17 4.63 24.47 -6.28
N THR A 18 5.18 23.26 -6.14
CA THR A 18 4.41 22.08 -5.69
C THR A 18 3.89 22.24 -4.27
N ALA A 19 4.68 22.83 -3.36
CA ALA A 19 4.23 23.12 -2.00
C ALA A 19 3.11 24.17 -1.96
N TRP A 20 3.12 25.15 -2.87
CA TRP A 20 2.10 26.19 -2.95
C TRP A 20 0.79 25.65 -3.55
N VAL A 21 0.87 24.85 -4.62
CA VAL A 21 -0.28 24.16 -5.20
C VAL A 21 -0.89 23.20 -4.19
N GLY A 22 -0.06 22.43 -3.45
CA GLY A 22 -0.53 21.58 -2.37
C GLY A 22 -1.22 22.36 -1.23
N LYS A 23 -0.66 23.52 -0.85
CA LYS A 23 -1.29 24.44 0.12
C LYS A 23 -2.66 24.93 -0.30
N LYS A 24 -2.75 25.40 -1.55
CA LYS A 24 -4.00 25.90 -2.11
C LYS A 24 -5.03 24.78 -2.25
N TRP A 25 -4.62 23.60 -2.72
CA TRP A 25 -5.48 22.43 -2.87
C TRP A 25 -6.08 21.98 -1.52
N VAL A 26 -5.25 21.79 -0.50
CA VAL A 26 -5.75 21.42 0.83
C VAL A 26 -6.66 22.49 1.41
N TRP A 27 -6.35 23.78 1.27
CA TRP A 27 -7.24 24.86 1.71
C TRP A 27 -8.61 24.78 1.00
N THR A 28 -8.62 24.54 -0.31
CA THR A 28 -9.88 24.40 -1.08
C THR A 28 -10.68 23.14 -0.73
N VAL A 29 -10.05 22.05 -0.31
CA VAL A 29 -10.72 20.77 0.00
C VAL A 29 -11.13 20.66 1.47
N THR A 30 -10.35 21.22 2.39
CA THR A 30 -10.57 21.06 3.85
C THR A 30 -10.94 22.34 4.57
N GLY A 31 -10.84 23.52 3.95
CA GLY A 31 -11.14 24.81 4.58
C GLY A 31 -10.10 25.27 5.61
N ASP A 32 -9.36 24.34 6.25
CA ASP A 32 -8.35 24.64 7.26
C ASP A 32 -7.03 23.86 7.05
N TRP A 33 -6.00 24.59 6.63
CA TRP A 33 -4.64 24.05 6.43
C TRP A 33 -3.97 23.59 7.73
N ARG A 34 -4.36 24.14 8.89
CA ARG A 34 -3.81 23.72 10.18
C ARG A 34 -4.31 22.32 10.54
N GLU A 35 -5.59 22.05 10.34
CA GLU A 35 -6.20 20.75 10.60
C GLU A 35 -5.61 19.66 9.69
N ALA A 36 -5.44 19.95 8.40
CA ALA A 36 -4.79 19.03 7.46
C ALA A 36 -3.33 18.72 7.84
N ARG A 37 -2.58 19.72 8.33
CA ARG A 37 -1.20 19.50 8.80
C ARG A 37 -1.16 18.67 10.08
N HIS A 38 -2.10 18.88 10.99
CA HIS A 38 -2.25 18.06 12.19
C HIS A 38 -2.60 16.61 11.85
N ASN A 39 -3.53 16.40 10.90
CA ASN A 39 -3.89 15.07 10.40
C ASN A 39 -2.71 14.38 9.71
N ALA A 40 -1.97 15.09 8.85
CA ALA A 40 -0.77 14.55 8.21
C ALA A 40 0.30 14.14 9.25
N LYS A 41 0.52 14.96 10.30
CA LYS A 41 1.45 14.64 11.38
C LYS A 41 0.98 13.42 12.20
N ARG A 42 -0.33 13.29 12.44
CA ARG A 42 -0.93 12.13 13.11
C ARG A 42 -0.75 10.85 12.31
N ILE A 43 -1.02 10.90 11.01
CA ILE A 43 -0.83 9.78 10.07
C ILE A 43 0.65 9.39 10.01
N TYR A 44 1.56 10.36 9.93
CA TYR A 44 3.00 10.12 9.95
C TYR A 44 3.44 9.43 11.25
N ASN A 45 2.99 9.91 12.40
CA ASN A 45 3.34 9.30 13.69
C ASN A 45 2.78 7.88 13.83
N LEU A 46 1.58 7.61 13.31
CA LEU A 46 1.00 6.27 13.21
C LEU A 46 1.85 5.36 12.31
N LEU A 47 2.24 5.83 11.13
CA LEU A 47 3.10 5.07 10.22
C LEU A 47 4.47 4.77 10.84
N LYS A 48 5.02 5.73 11.60
CA LYS A 48 6.29 5.58 12.32
C LYS A 48 6.18 4.59 13.48
N SER A 49 5.08 4.58 14.22
CA SER A 49 4.88 3.62 15.31
C SER A 49 4.65 2.19 14.81
N LEU A 50 4.11 2.04 13.60
CA LEU A 50 3.95 0.73 12.95
C LEU A 50 5.28 0.17 12.42
N THR A 51 6.20 1.02 11.98
CA THR A 51 7.53 0.60 11.49
C THR A 51 8.51 0.26 12.62
N GLY A 52 8.29 0.75 13.85
CA GLY A 52 9.15 0.47 15.01
C GLY A 52 8.81 -0.79 15.80
N ARG A 53 7.81 -1.59 15.40
CA ARG A 53 7.48 -2.83 16.09
C ARG A 53 8.50 -3.91 15.74
N THR A 54 9.22 -4.40 16.74
CA THR A 54 9.93 -5.67 16.67
C THR A 54 8.90 -6.79 16.53
N TYR A 55 8.90 -7.43 15.37
CA TYR A 55 8.08 -8.62 15.14
C TYR A 55 8.78 -9.82 15.76
N ARG A 56 8.00 -10.69 16.40
CA ARG A 56 8.50 -11.94 16.96
C ARG A 56 8.99 -12.82 15.81
N GLU A 57 10.26 -13.21 15.84
CA GLU A 57 10.79 -14.24 14.97
C GLU A 57 10.33 -15.59 15.51
N GLU A 58 9.32 -16.18 14.88
CA GLU A 58 8.86 -17.53 15.15
C GLU A 58 8.85 -18.33 13.84
N SER A 59 9.15 -19.62 13.91
CA SER A 59 9.04 -20.54 12.78
C SER A 59 7.58 -20.88 12.49
N PHE A 60 7.29 -21.40 11.29
CA PHE A 60 5.92 -21.77 10.92
C PHE A 60 5.36 -22.88 11.82
N SER A 61 6.17 -23.88 12.17
CA SER A 61 5.77 -24.97 13.06
C SER A 61 5.48 -24.48 14.48
N GLU A 62 6.29 -23.56 15.02
CA GLU A 62 6.05 -22.94 16.32
C GLU A 62 4.75 -22.12 16.31
N ALA A 63 4.47 -21.38 15.23
CA ALA A 63 3.24 -20.62 15.09
C ALA A 63 2.00 -21.54 15.04
N VAL A 64 2.07 -22.64 14.28
CA VAL A 64 0.98 -23.65 14.20
C VAL A 64 0.75 -24.33 15.54
N SER A 65 1.83 -24.74 16.22
CA SER A 65 1.77 -25.38 17.54
C SER A 65 1.15 -24.45 18.59
N ARG A 66 1.61 -23.19 18.65
CA ARG A 66 1.08 -22.17 19.56
C ARG A 66 -0.40 -21.89 19.32
N LEU A 67 -0.81 -21.79 18.05
CA LEU A 67 -2.19 -21.51 17.66
C LEU A 67 -3.08 -22.77 17.67
N HIS A 68 -2.53 -23.94 18.01
CA HIS A 68 -3.23 -25.23 18.02
C HIS A 68 -3.98 -25.50 16.71
N LEU A 69 -3.38 -25.12 15.58
CA LEU A 69 -4.02 -25.21 14.28
C LEU A 69 -3.92 -26.64 13.72
N SER A 70 -5.05 -27.20 13.32
CA SER A 70 -5.09 -28.45 12.56
C SER A 70 -4.70 -28.21 11.10
N GLU A 71 -4.23 -29.25 10.42
CA GLU A 71 -4.07 -29.25 8.96
C GLU A 71 -5.38 -28.89 8.23
N LYS A 72 -6.53 -29.32 8.77
CA LYS A 72 -7.84 -28.98 8.21
C LYS A 72 -8.13 -27.47 8.30
N ASP A 73 -7.66 -26.81 9.36
CA ASP A 73 -7.84 -25.37 9.55
C ASP A 73 -6.95 -24.58 8.60
N LEU A 74 -5.72 -25.05 8.37
CA LEU A 74 -4.79 -24.45 7.42
C LEU A 74 -5.33 -24.55 5.99
N ASP A 75 -5.88 -25.69 5.59
CA ASP A 75 -6.51 -25.88 4.28
C ASP A 75 -7.76 -25.01 4.11
N ALA A 76 -8.63 -24.98 5.12
CA ALA A 76 -9.80 -24.10 5.13
C ALA A 76 -9.39 -22.62 5.00
N ARG A 77 -8.35 -22.22 5.73
CA ARG A 77 -7.82 -20.85 5.68
C ARG A 77 -7.21 -20.54 4.31
N CYS A 78 -6.50 -21.49 3.71
CA CYS A 78 -5.91 -21.35 2.38
C CYS A 78 -7.00 -21.14 1.32
N ARG A 79 -8.08 -21.94 1.34
CA ARG A 79 -9.23 -21.78 0.45
C ARG A 79 -9.92 -20.42 0.62
N TYR A 80 -10.14 -20.01 1.87
CA TYR A 80 -10.74 -18.72 2.17
C TYR A 80 -9.88 -17.55 1.64
N LEU A 81 -8.58 -17.57 1.91
CA LEU A 81 -7.66 -16.53 1.43
C LEU A 81 -7.54 -16.52 -0.10
N HIS A 82 -7.60 -17.69 -0.72
CA HIS A 82 -7.62 -17.80 -2.18
C HIS A 82 -8.87 -17.15 -2.78
N ALA A 83 -10.07 -17.48 -2.28
CA ALA A 83 -11.32 -16.86 -2.71
C ALA A 83 -11.29 -15.33 -2.52
N LEU A 84 -10.76 -14.88 -1.38
CA LEU A 84 -10.62 -13.46 -1.08
C LEU A 84 -9.62 -12.76 -2.02
N SER A 85 -8.54 -13.44 -2.41
CA SER A 85 -7.59 -12.92 -3.41
C SER A 85 -8.28 -12.76 -4.77
N VAL A 86 -9.08 -13.73 -5.21
CA VAL A 86 -9.84 -13.62 -6.47
C VAL A 86 -10.78 -12.42 -6.41
N LEU A 87 -11.52 -12.25 -5.31
CA LEU A 87 -12.43 -11.11 -5.13
C LEU A 87 -11.70 -9.76 -5.22
N PHE A 88 -10.58 -9.60 -4.49
CA PHE A 88 -9.82 -8.35 -4.55
C PHE A 88 -9.15 -8.12 -5.91
N GLY A 89 -8.76 -9.19 -6.61
CA GLY A 89 -8.28 -9.11 -7.99
C GLY A 89 -9.36 -8.58 -8.94
N LEU A 90 -10.59 -9.10 -8.84
CA LEU A 90 -11.74 -8.61 -9.62
C LEU A 90 -12.07 -7.16 -9.31
N MET A 91 -12.09 -6.79 -8.02
CA MET A 91 -12.30 -5.40 -7.59
C MET A 91 -11.21 -4.45 -8.14
N ALA A 92 -9.95 -4.91 -8.18
CA ALA A 92 -8.87 -4.13 -8.78
C ALA A 92 -9.07 -3.93 -10.29
N ILE A 93 -9.53 -4.96 -11.01
CA ILE A 93 -9.85 -4.84 -12.44
C ILE A 93 -10.97 -3.81 -12.64
N VAL A 94 -12.07 -3.94 -11.90
CA VAL A 94 -13.21 -3.00 -11.98
C VAL A 94 -12.74 -1.57 -11.67
N ALA A 95 -12.02 -1.36 -10.57
CA ALA A 95 -11.49 -0.05 -10.22
C ALA A 95 -10.53 0.51 -11.28
N GLY A 96 -9.75 -0.35 -11.94
CA GLY A 96 -8.89 0.01 -13.06
C GLY A 96 -9.68 0.50 -14.27
N VAL A 97 -10.80 -0.17 -14.60
CA VAL A 97 -11.73 0.28 -15.65
C VAL A 97 -12.32 1.64 -15.31
N PHE A 98 -12.83 1.83 -14.09
CA PHE A 98 -13.35 3.13 -13.65
C PHE A 98 -12.28 4.23 -13.68
N LEU A 99 -11.04 3.91 -13.31
CA LEU A 99 -9.92 4.84 -13.40
C LEU A 99 -9.61 5.22 -14.86
N ALA A 100 -9.69 4.27 -15.79
CA ALA A 100 -9.53 4.55 -17.22
C ALA A 100 -10.64 5.42 -17.80
N LEU A 101 -11.84 5.38 -17.20
CA LEU A 101 -13.00 6.19 -17.60
C LEU A 101 -12.98 7.62 -17.05
N VAL A 102 -11.98 8.00 -16.25
CA VAL A 102 -11.82 9.35 -15.69
C VAL A 102 -11.91 10.48 -16.73
N PRO A 103 -11.33 10.37 -17.95
CA PRO A 103 -11.41 11.43 -18.96
C PRO A 103 -12.84 11.78 -19.40
N TRP A 104 -13.78 10.85 -19.27
CA TRP A 104 -15.19 11.04 -19.62
C TRP A 104 -16.06 11.43 -18.41
N SER A 105 -15.45 11.66 -17.26
CA SER A 105 -16.16 12.00 -16.02
C SER A 105 -16.54 13.48 -15.96
N PRO A 106 -17.77 13.83 -15.51
CA PRO A 106 -18.13 15.21 -15.18
C PRO A 106 -17.28 15.82 -14.06
N SER A 107 -16.71 14.97 -13.18
CA SER A 107 -15.81 15.37 -12.11
C SER A 107 -14.53 14.50 -12.11
N PRO A 108 -13.57 14.79 -13.01
CA PRO A 108 -12.40 13.92 -13.23
C PRO A 108 -11.54 13.72 -11.98
N ILE A 109 -11.38 14.76 -11.16
CA ILE A 109 -10.52 14.72 -9.96
C ILE A 109 -11.10 13.79 -8.89
N ASN A 110 -12.38 13.97 -8.54
CA ASN A 110 -13.03 13.15 -7.51
C ASN A 110 -13.17 11.69 -7.96
N HIS A 111 -13.56 11.48 -9.21
CA HIS A 111 -13.63 10.15 -9.80
C HIS A 111 -12.25 9.48 -9.81
N GLY A 112 -11.22 10.18 -10.28
CA GLY A 112 -9.85 9.66 -10.28
C GLY A 112 -9.35 9.31 -8.89
N LEU A 113 -9.60 10.17 -7.89
CA LEU A 113 -9.16 9.93 -6.51
C LEU A 113 -9.86 8.72 -5.89
N MET A 114 -11.17 8.58 -6.07
CA MET A 114 -11.94 7.44 -5.56
C MET A 114 -11.52 6.14 -6.25
N SER A 115 -11.48 6.12 -7.58
CA SER A 115 -11.08 4.94 -8.36
C SER A 115 -9.64 4.52 -8.03
N PHE A 116 -8.72 5.48 -7.90
CA PHE A 116 -7.35 5.21 -7.48
C PHE A 116 -7.28 4.66 -6.05
N GLY A 117 -8.02 5.24 -5.10
CA GLY A 117 -8.07 4.77 -3.72
C GLY A 117 -8.56 3.32 -3.62
N VAL A 118 -9.66 2.99 -4.30
CA VAL A 118 -10.20 1.63 -4.34
C VAL A 118 -9.24 0.67 -5.03
N LEU A 119 -8.61 1.10 -6.14
CA LEU A 119 -7.62 0.30 -6.86
C LEU A 119 -6.42 -0.03 -5.96
N ALA A 120 -5.83 0.97 -5.31
CA ALA A 120 -4.68 0.80 -4.42
C ALA A 120 -4.99 -0.13 -3.24
N LEU A 121 -6.16 0.03 -2.62
CA LEU A 121 -6.61 -0.86 -1.53
C LEU A 121 -6.82 -2.29 -2.02
N SER A 122 -7.46 -2.47 -3.17
CA SER A 122 -7.75 -3.78 -3.74
C SER A 122 -6.47 -4.52 -4.12
N ILE A 123 -5.52 -3.85 -4.77
CA ILE A 123 -4.20 -4.41 -5.10
C ILE A 123 -3.44 -4.78 -3.82
N THR A 124 -3.43 -3.91 -2.81
CA THR A 124 -2.76 -4.19 -1.53
C THR A 124 -3.33 -5.44 -0.88
N ARG A 125 -4.67 -5.56 -0.80
CA ARG A 125 -5.35 -6.72 -0.21
C ARG A 125 -5.15 -7.99 -1.04
N PHE A 126 -5.13 -7.88 -2.36
CA PHE A 126 -4.78 -8.97 -3.28
C PHE A 126 -3.37 -9.50 -2.99
N LEU A 127 -2.38 -8.62 -2.91
CA LEU A 127 -0.99 -9.01 -2.66
C LEU A 127 -0.82 -9.63 -1.26
N VAL A 128 -1.41 -9.03 -0.22
CA VAL A 128 -1.35 -9.56 1.15
C VAL A 128 -1.98 -10.95 1.24
N THR A 129 -3.14 -11.16 0.61
CA THR A 129 -3.80 -12.48 0.63
C THR A 129 -2.98 -13.53 -0.10
N ARG A 130 -2.43 -13.20 -1.29
CA ARG A 130 -1.53 -14.09 -2.04
C ARG A 130 -0.26 -14.42 -1.29
N PHE A 131 0.34 -13.43 -0.63
CA PHE A 131 1.50 -13.62 0.23
C PHE A 131 1.21 -14.59 1.39
N ARG A 132 0.08 -14.43 2.08
CA ARG A 132 -0.32 -15.35 3.17
C ARG A 132 -0.58 -16.76 2.66
N VAL A 133 -1.18 -16.92 1.48
CA VAL A 133 -1.35 -18.23 0.84
C VAL A 133 0.01 -18.88 0.56
N ALA A 134 0.98 -18.11 0.06
CA ALA A 134 2.33 -18.62 -0.19
C ALA A 134 3.02 -19.09 1.11
N GLN A 135 2.92 -18.32 2.19
CA GLN A 135 3.46 -18.72 3.51
C GLN A 135 2.85 -20.03 4.03
N ILE A 136 1.53 -20.22 3.86
CA ILE A 136 0.85 -21.46 4.27
C ILE A 136 1.27 -22.64 3.39
N ARG A 137 1.35 -22.45 2.07
CA ARG A 137 1.73 -23.52 1.11
C ARG A 137 3.17 -23.97 1.30
N GLU A 138 4.09 -23.03 1.48
CA GLU A 138 5.52 -23.31 1.65
C GLU A 138 5.90 -23.66 3.10
N ARG A 139 4.93 -23.61 4.03
CA ARG A 139 5.13 -23.91 5.46
C ARG A 139 6.28 -23.11 6.06
N ARG A 140 6.45 -21.87 5.61
CA ARG A 140 7.56 -21.00 5.99
C ARG A 140 7.08 -19.55 6.14
N LEU A 141 7.58 -18.89 7.18
CA LEU A 141 7.37 -17.46 7.41
C LEU A 141 8.55 -16.70 6.81
N PHE A 142 8.37 -16.16 5.60
CA PHE A 142 9.33 -15.29 4.92
C PHE A 142 8.83 -13.84 4.87
N SER A 143 9.70 -12.91 4.49
CA SER A 143 9.38 -11.49 4.41
C SER A 143 8.58 -11.17 3.15
N PHE A 144 7.67 -10.20 3.25
CA PHE A 144 6.91 -9.72 2.08
C PHE A 144 7.83 -9.24 0.95
N LYS A 145 8.97 -8.62 1.30
CA LYS A 145 9.94 -8.10 0.33
C LYS A 145 10.62 -9.22 -0.45
N SER A 146 11.05 -10.30 0.21
CA SER A 146 11.73 -11.43 -0.45
C SER A 146 10.81 -12.12 -1.45
N TRP A 147 9.55 -12.31 -1.05
CA TRP A 147 8.49 -12.88 -1.87
C TRP A 147 8.14 -12.00 -3.08
N LEU A 148 7.93 -10.70 -2.86
CA LEU A 148 7.53 -9.78 -3.92
C LEU A 148 8.64 -9.63 -4.99
N LEU A 149 9.90 -9.62 -4.56
CA LEU A 149 11.05 -9.54 -5.45
C LEU A 149 11.48 -10.91 -6.03
N ARG A 150 10.77 -11.99 -5.67
CA ARG A 150 11.03 -13.36 -6.12
C ARG A 150 12.50 -13.78 -5.94
N GLN A 151 13.11 -13.35 -4.83
CA GLN A 151 14.51 -13.68 -4.50
C GLN A 151 14.68 -15.09 -3.93
N GLU A 152 13.59 -15.85 -3.78
CA GLU A 152 13.54 -17.24 -3.29
C GLU A 152 14.17 -18.30 -4.21
N GLY A 153 14.94 -17.91 -5.23
CA GLY A 153 15.76 -18.80 -6.05
C GLY A 153 17.27 -18.57 -5.95
N ARG A 154 17.73 -17.70 -5.04
CA ARG A 154 19.16 -17.39 -4.84
C ARG A 154 19.51 -17.28 -3.35
N SER A 155 19.30 -18.35 -2.59
CA SER A 155 20.06 -18.62 -1.37
C SER A 155 19.78 -20.02 -0.86
#